data_AF-A0A4Q6AJF6-F1
#
_entry.id   AF-A0A4Q6AJF6-F1
#
_cell.length_a   1.000
_cell.length_b   1.000
_cell.length_c   1.000
_cell.angle_alpha   90.00
_cell.angle_beta   90.00
_cell.angle_gamma   90.00
#
_symmetry.space_group_name_H-M   'P 1'
#
loop_
_entity.id
_entity.type
_entity.pdbx_description
1 polymer ?
#
loop_
_entity_poly.entity_id
_entity_poly.type
_entity_poly.pdbx_seq_one_letter_code
_entity_poly.pdbx_strand_id
1 'polypeptide(L)' 'MNIKRVFGIILTLLGIAGLIYFAIIFMDASGTERQIKSLVVYGVLGAIFFFTGISLIRTTHDDRRPTA' A
#
# COMPACT_ATOMS: atom_id res chain seq x y z
N MET A 1 -14.63 12.02 -8.69
CA MET A 1 -14.49 11.15 -7.52
C MET A 1 -13.91 11.95 -6.37
N ASN A 2 -14.27 11.62 -5.13
CA ASN A 2 -13.78 12.33 -3.96
C ASN A 2 -12.24 12.21 -3.87
N ILE A 3 -11.51 13.32 -3.63
CA ILE A 3 -10.02 13.36 -3.67
C ILE A 3 -9.41 12.31 -2.73
N LYS A 4 -10.01 12.12 -1.56
CA LYS A 4 -9.63 11.12 -0.56
C LYS A 4 -9.69 9.69 -1.13
N ARG A 5 -10.69 9.39 -1.96
CA ARG A 5 -10.87 8.07 -2.58
C ARG A 5 -9.83 7.82 -3.67
N VAL A 6 -9.53 8.84 -4.48
CA VAL A 6 -8.49 8.76 -5.51
C VAL A 6 -7.11 8.53 -4.89
N PHE A 7 -6.81 9.23 -3.80
CA PHE A 7 -5.55 9.05 -3.08
C PHE A 7 -5.43 7.63 -2.50
N GLY A 8 -6.53 7.10 -1.95
CA GLY A 8 -6.58 5.72 -1.48
C GLY A 8 -6.31 4.69 -2.59
N ILE A 9 -6.91 4.87 -3.77
CA ILE A 9 -6.68 3.97 -4.93
C ILE A 9 -5.21 4.00 -5.35
N ILE A 10 -4.62 5.19 -5.50
CA ILE A 10 -3.21 5.33 -5.88
C ILE A 10 -2.29 4.69 -4.84
N LEU A 11 -2.54 4.94 -3.55
CA LEU A 11 -1.76 4.37 -2.45
C LEU A 11 -1.88 2.84 -2.40
N THR A 12 -3.06 2.29 -2.71
CA THR A 12 -3.27 0.83 -2.75
C THR A 12 -2.51 0.20 -3.91
N LEU A 13 -2.55 0.81 -5.11
CA LEU A 13 -1.78 0.35 -6.26
C LEU A 13 -0.27 0.40 -5.98
N LEU A 14 0.20 1.46 -5.31
CA LEU A 14 1.60 1.57 -4.88
C LEU A 14 1.97 0.49 -3.86
N GLY A 15 1.09 0.19 -2.90
CA GLY A 15 1.27 -0.90 -1.95
C GLY A 15 1.38 -2.27 -2.63
N ILE A 16 0.51 -2.54 -3.61
CA ILE A 16 0.57 -3.77 -4.42
C ILE A 16 1.90 -3.85 -5.17
N ALA A 17 2.33 -2.78 -5.84
CA ALA A 17 3.61 -2.74 -6.53
C ALA A 17 4.80 -2.99 -5.58
N GLY A 18 4.76 -2.42 -4.37
CA GLY A 18 5.77 -2.64 -3.33
C GLY A 18 5.82 -4.09 -2.84
N LEU A 19 4.66 -4.74 -2.66
CA LEU A 19 4.58 -6.15 -2.28
C LEU A 19 5.04 -7.09 -3.42
N ILE A 20 4.76 -6.75 -4.67
CA ILE A 20 5.29 -7.47 -5.83
C ILE A 20 6.81 -7.35 -5.87
N TYR A 21 7.35 -6.15 -5.67
CA TYR A 21 8.80 -5.96 -5.63
C TYR A 21 9.48 -6.71 -4.47
N PHE A 22 8.84 -6.73 -3.29
CA PHE A 22 9.24 -7.59 -2.19
C PHE A 22 9.31 -9.06 -2.60
N ALA A 23 8.28 -9.57 -3.30
CA ALA A 23 8.25 -10.96 -3.76
C ALA A 23 9.38 -11.27 -4.75
N ILE A 24 9.69 -10.34 -5.67
CA ILE A 24 10.79 -10.50 -6.63
C ILE A 24 12.13 -10.62 -5.88
N ILE A 25 12.43 -9.71 -4.96
CA ILE A 25 13.69 -9.78 -4.19
C ILE A 25 13.71 -11.02 -3.30
N PHE A 26 12.57 -11.43 -2.74
CA PHE A 26 12.45 -12.62 -1.91
C PHE A 26 12.81 -13.89 -2.69
N MET A 27 12.39 -13.99 -3.96
CA MET A 27 12.74 -15.13 -4.83
C MET A 27 14.23 -15.19 -5.15
N ASP A 28 14.89 -14.03 -5.28
CA ASP A 28 16.32 -13.92 -5.57
C ASP A 28 17.20 -13.87 -4.30
N ALA A 29 16.61 -14.10 -3.12
CA ALA A 29 17.31 -13.99 -1.85
C ALA A 29 18.30 -15.15 -1.63
N SER A 30 19.59 -14.85 -1.51
CA SER A 30 20.67 -15.83 -1.22
C SER A 30 21.11 -15.79 0.25
N GLY A 31 20.36 -15.10 1.12
CA GLY A 31 20.58 -15.13 2.58
C GLY A 31 21.61 -14.13 3.13
N THR A 32 22.05 -13.15 2.35
CA THR A 32 22.96 -12.09 2.87
C THR A 32 22.23 -11.14 3.83
N GLU A 33 22.91 -10.65 4.88
CA GLU A 33 22.33 -9.73 5.88
C GLU A 33 21.67 -8.50 5.23
N ARG A 34 22.27 -7.95 4.17
CA ARG A 34 21.72 -6.82 3.43
C ARG A 34 20.39 -7.15 2.74
N GLN A 35 20.25 -8.35 2.18
CA GLN A 35 19.02 -8.80 1.54
C GLN A 35 17.89 -8.97 2.56
N ILE A 36 18.20 -9.51 3.75
CA ILE A 36 17.20 -9.66 4.82
C ILE A 36 16.66 -8.28 5.23
N LYS A 37 17.54 -7.28 5.40
CA LYS A 37 17.12 -5.90 5.68
C LYS A 37 16.24 -5.34 4.57
N SER A 38 16.61 -5.54 3.31
CA SER A 38 15.81 -5.10 2.15
C SER A 38 14.43 -5.77 2.11
N LEU A 39 14.35 -7.08 2.32
CA LEU A 39 13.08 -7.83 2.41
C LEU A 39 12.17 -7.23 3.48
N VAL A 40 12.68 -7.06 4.70
CA VAL A 40 11.87 -6.51 5.80
C VAL A 40 11.36 -5.12 5.45
N VAL A 41 12.21 -4.25 4.90
CA VAL A 41 11.82 -2.88 4.52
C VAL A 41 10.74 -2.89 3.44
N TYR A 42 10.95 -3.58 2.32
CA TYR A 42 9.97 -3.58 1.21
C TYR A 42 8.68 -4.30 1.58
N GLY A 43 8.75 -5.40 2.33
CA GLY A 43 7.59 -6.14 2.80
C GLY A 43 6.73 -5.31 3.75
N VAL A 44 7.35 -4.70 4.77
CA VAL A 44 6.63 -3.87 5.75
C VAL A 44 6.09 -2.60 5.10
N LEU A 45 6.89 -1.91 4.27
CA LEU A 45 6.46 -0.68 3.61
C LEU A 45 5.29 -0.95 2.64
N GLY A 46 5.40 -2.01 1.82
CA GLY A 46 4.33 -2.43 0.90
C GLY A 46 3.04 -2.78 1.64
N ALA A 47 3.14 -3.53 2.75
CA ALA A 47 2.00 -3.86 3.58
C ALA A 47 1.33 -2.62 4.19
N ILE A 48 2.12 -1.69 4.76
CA ILE A 48 1.61 -0.44 5.33
C ILE A 48 0.85 0.35 4.25
N PHE A 49 1.43 0.54 3.06
CA PHE A 49 0.78 1.30 1.99
C PHE A 49 -0.51 0.61 1.51
N PHE A 50 -0.51 -0.72 1.40
CA PHE A 50 -1.69 -1.48 1.01
C PHE A 50 -2.83 -1.32 2.02
N PHE A 51 -2.57 -1.56 3.31
CA PHE A 51 -3.61 -1.47 4.34
C PHE A 51 -4.10 -0.02 4.54
N THR A 52 -3.19 0.95 4.48
CA THR A 52 -3.54 2.38 4.60
C THR A 52 -4.38 2.83 3.40
N GLY A 53 -4.04 2.40 2.19
CA GLY A 53 -4.81 2.68 0.97
C GLY A 53 -6.24 2.15 1.05
N ILE A 54 -6.41 0.89 1.46
CA ILE A 54 -7.75 0.28 1.66
C ILE A 54 -8.54 1.02 2.73
N SER A 55 -7.90 1.37 3.85
CA SER A 55 -8.54 2.13 4.94
C SER A 55 -9.06 3.48 4.45
N LEU A 56 -8.26 4.19 3.65
CA LEU A 56 -8.65 5.49 3.09
C LEU A 56 -9.81 5.34 2.08
N ILE A 57 -9.82 4.28 1.26
CA ILE A 57 -10.96 4.01 0.37
C ILE A 57 -12.23 3.76 1.20
N ARG A 58 -12.16 2.92 2.23
CA ARG A 58 -13.31 2.52 3.07
C ARG A 58 -13.89 3.68 3.89
N THR A 59 -13.04 4.59 4.37
CA THR A 59 -13.46 5.71 5.22
C THR A 59 -14.05 6.88 4.42
N THR A 60 -13.98 6.86 3.09
CA THR A 60 -14.59 7.89 2.24
C THR A 60 -16.10 7.70 2.05
N HIS A 61 -16.85 8.22 3.02
CA HIS A 61 -18.26 8.56 2.83
C HIS A 61 -18.36 9.88 2.07
N ASP A 62 -19.20 9.90 1.03
CA ASP A 62 -19.47 11.11 0.25
C ASP A 62 -20.38 11.99 1.11
N ASP A 63 -19.79 12.94 1.84
CA ASP A 63 -20.52 13.91 2.67
C ASP A 63 -21.30 14.90 1.78
N ARG A 64 -22.31 14.42 1.05
CA ARG A 64 -23.38 15.27 0.54
C ARG A 64 -24.56 15.13 1.49
N ARG A 65 -24.51 15.87 2.61
CA ARG A 65 -25.74 16.18 3.36
C ARG A 65 -26.68 16.94 2.42
N PRO A 66 -27.92 16.49 2.20
CA PRO A 66 -28.96 17.40 1.73
C PRO A 66 -29.21 18.38 2.87
N THR A 67 -28.91 19.66 2.63
CA THR A 67 -29.40 20.76 3.47
C THR A 67 -30.91 20.86 3.26
N ALA A 68 -31.68 20.43 4.25
CA ALA A 68 -33.08 20.76 4.43
C ALA A 68 -33.26 21.25 5.86
#